data_AF-A0A4U6D5K9-F1
#
_entry.id   AF-A0A4U6D5K9-F1
#
_cell.length_a   1.000
_cell.length_b   1.000
_cell.length_c   1.000
_cell.angle_alpha   90.00
_cell.angle_beta   90.00
_cell.angle_gamma   90.00
#
_symmetry.space_group_name_H-M   'P 1'
#
loop_
_entity.id
_entity.type
_entity.pdbx_description
1 polymer ?
#
loop_
_entity_poly.entity_id
_entity_poly.type
_entity_poly.pdbx_seq_one_letter_code
_entity_poly.pdbx_strand_id
1 'polypeptide(L)'
;MAILVSAQKPDTDTIQAVNDPVKIQAAVNSDIQKSLTPAEYQDYLAWVALGIGGLPHTPEGYRTVKKIGMAMKDPLDVSRITPYIGKKGDLASLKNLPKRLGSKPSIAPFAVPHRQTNQHNTEQIRKKQTELFDTAVEGSHGQLIYRNSYLEKHSPGIFLADPAKGNQTVVGISHAEIGHIHAFDGSMHLIISPSDTKEVIDKGWGELHGLANGEDKVARTYMLIYSPRDENELAVTNQILDAAIKYSSYPAHQ
;
A
#
# COMPACT_ATOMS: atom_id res chain seq x y z
N MET A 1 42.43 -60.56 -5.63
CA MET A 1 42.22 -59.87 -4.34
C MET A 1 42.18 -58.38 -4.59
N ALA A 2 41.26 -57.69 -3.93
CA ALA A 2 40.67 -56.41 -4.31
C ALA A 2 41.62 -55.21 -4.27
N ILE A 3 41.44 -54.30 -5.24
CA ILE A 3 42.03 -52.95 -5.28
C ILE A 3 41.16 -52.06 -4.38
N LEU A 4 41.71 -51.58 -3.26
CA LEU A 4 41.10 -50.57 -2.41
C LEU A 4 41.29 -49.19 -3.06
N VAL A 5 40.21 -48.62 -3.59
CA VAL A 5 40.16 -47.20 -3.99
C VAL A 5 39.83 -46.38 -2.75
N SER A 6 40.80 -45.55 -2.33
CA SER A 6 40.59 -44.50 -1.32
C SER A 6 39.68 -43.42 -1.90
N ALA A 7 38.46 -43.29 -1.36
CA ALA A 7 37.58 -42.17 -1.64
C ALA A 7 38.05 -40.96 -0.81
N GLN A 8 38.67 -39.97 -1.46
CA GLN A 8 38.87 -38.65 -0.85
C GLN A 8 37.50 -38.05 -0.51
N LYS A 9 37.28 -37.74 0.77
CA LYS A 9 36.17 -36.86 1.17
C LYS A 9 36.38 -35.50 0.50
N PRO A 10 35.33 -34.88 -0.08
CA PRO A 10 35.46 -33.55 -0.62
C PRO A 10 35.84 -32.56 0.49
N ASP A 11 36.80 -31.68 0.18
CA ASP A 11 37.25 -30.59 1.04
C ASP A 11 36.06 -29.72 1.45
N THR A 12 35.89 -29.52 2.75
CA THR A 12 34.83 -28.68 3.31
C THR A 12 34.97 -27.20 2.91
N ASP A 13 36.18 -26.76 2.59
CA ASP A 13 36.47 -25.39 2.16
C ASP A 13 36.01 -25.10 0.73
N THR A 14 36.00 -26.12 -0.15
CA THR A 14 35.52 -25.98 -1.53
C THR A 14 34.00 -25.86 -1.62
N ILE A 15 33.28 -26.43 -0.65
CA ILE A 15 31.80 -26.35 -0.57
C ILE A 15 31.35 -25.00 0.01
N GLN A 16 32.15 -24.37 0.88
CA GLN A 16 31.86 -23.02 1.39
C GLN A 16 32.12 -21.92 0.36
N ALA A 17 33.10 -22.08 -0.54
CA ALA A 17 33.40 -21.09 -1.57
C ALA A 17 32.30 -20.90 -2.64
N VAL A 18 31.45 -21.92 -2.84
CA VAL A 18 30.34 -21.92 -3.81
C VAL A 18 29.05 -21.32 -3.22
N ASN A 19 28.97 -21.18 -1.89
CA ASN A 19 27.77 -20.75 -1.17
C ASN A 19 27.95 -19.41 -0.42
N ASP A 20 28.94 -18.60 -0.80
CA ASP A 20 29.17 -17.29 -0.22
C ASP A 20 28.02 -16.33 -0.60
N PRO A 21 27.16 -15.91 0.35
CA PRO A 21 25.97 -15.10 0.06
C PRO A 21 26.31 -13.76 -0.59
N VAL A 22 27.49 -13.20 -0.28
CA VAL A 22 27.93 -11.91 -0.84
C VAL A 22 28.28 -12.08 -2.31
N LYS A 23 28.98 -13.16 -2.67
CA LYS A 23 29.31 -13.46 -4.07
C LYS A 23 28.07 -13.83 -4.89
N ILE A 24 27.13 -14.57 -4.29
CA ILE A 24 25.85 -14.90 -4.93
C ILE A 24 25.07 -13.60 -5.21
N GLN A 25 24.95 -12.70 -4.23
CA GLN A 25 24.24 -11.44 -4.42
C GLN A 25 24.93 -10.55 -5.47
N ALA A 26 26.26 -10.49 -5.48
CA ALA A 26 27.02 -9.76 -6.48
C ALA A 26 26.82 -10.32 -7.90
N ALA A 27 26.82 -11.66 -8.05
CA ALA A 27 26.58 -12.32 -9.32
C ALA A 27 25.15 -12.08 -9.84
N VAL A 28 24.14 -12.24 -8.96
CA VAL A 28 22.73 -11.95 -9.26
C VAL A 28 22.56 -10.50 -9.70
N ASN A 29 23.16 -9.54 -8.98
CA ASN A 29 23.10 -8.12 -9.34
C ASN A 29 23.75 -7.84 -10.71
N SER A 30 24.88 -8.49 -11.00
CA SER A 30 25.57 -8.38 -12.30
C SER A 30 24.69 -8.90 -13.45
N ASP A 31 24.01 -10.03 -13.28
CA ASP A 31 23.20 -10.60 -14.35
C ASP A 31 21.90 -9.82 -14.58
N ILE A 32 21.30 -9.30 -13.51
CA ILE A 32 20.20 -8.33 -13.62
C ILE A 32 20.65 -7.09 -14.38
N GLN A 33 21.82 -6.52 -14.03
CA GLN A 33 22.36 -5.34 -14.69
C GLN A 33 22.59 -5.55 -16.19
N LYS A 34 23.04 -6.74 -16.62
CA LYS A 34 23.22 -7.06 -18.05
C LYS A 34 21.90 -7.17 -18.81
N SER A 35 20.77 -7.41 -18.13
CA SER A 35 19.46 -7.60 -18.73
C SER A 35 18.65 -6.30 -18.95
N LEU A 36 19.18 -5.17 -18.47
CA LEU A 36 18.56 -3.85 -18.51
C LEU A 36 19.54 -2.82 -19.08
N THR A 37 19.02 -1.76 -19.71
CA THR A 37 19.86 -0.59 -20.05
C THR A 37 20.33 0.12 -18.77
N PRO A 38 21.40 0.96 -18.82
CA PRO A 38 21.85 1.70 -17.64
C PRO A 38 20.77 2.54 -16.96
N ALA A 39 19.90 3.19 -17.75
CA ALA A 39 18.79 3.99 -17.21
C ALA A 39 17.70 3.11 -16.57
N GLU A 40 17.33 2.01 -17.21
CA GLU A 40 16.38 1.05 -16.63
C GLU A 40 16.93 0.38 -15.37
N TYR A 41 18.24 0.13 -15.29
CA TYR A 41 18.85 -0.43 -14.11
C TYR A 41 18.79 0.55 -12.93
N GLN A 42 18.99 1.86 -13.15
CA GLN A 42 18.81 2.86 -12.09
C GLN A 42 17.35 2.96 -11.62
N ASP A 43 16.39 2.96 -12.56
CA ASP A 43 14.95 2.98 -12.23
C ASP A 43 14.53 1.68 -11.51
N TYR A 44 15.08 0.53 -11.92
CA TYR A 44 14.93 -0.75 -11.24
C TYR A 44 15.44 -0.70 -9.80
N LEU A 45 16.64 -0.16 -9.57
CA LEU A 45 17.18 -0.01 -8.22
C LEU A 45 16.32 0.92 -7.36
N ALA A 46 15.78 2.00 -7.94
CA ALA A 46 14.84 2.87 -7.25
C ALA A 46 13.54 2.15 -6.86
N TRP A 47 13.02 1.29 -7.74
CA TRP A 47 11.85 0.44 -7.44
C TRP A 47 12.15 -0.59 -6.35
N VAL A 48 13.29 -1.28 -6.42
CA VAL A 48 13.72 -2.25 -5.40
C VAL A 48 13.91 -1.59 -4.03
N ALA A 49 14.44 -0.37 -4.00
CA ALA A 49 14.65 0.39 -2.77
C ALA A 49 13.35 0.73 -2.02
N LEU A 50 12.19 0.65 -2.68
CA LEU A 50 10.88 0.77 -2.03
C LEU A 50 10.51 -0.44 -1.16
N GLY A 51 11.31 -1.50 -1.22
CA GLY A 51 11.10 -2.74 -0.49
C GLY A 51 10.14 -3.70 -1.20
N ILE A 52 9.76 -4.75 -0.47
CA ILE A 52 8.86 -5.78 -0.99
C ILE A 52 7.44 -5.22 -1.13
N GLY A 53 6.80 -5.54 -2.24
CA GLY A 53 5.37 -5.30 -2.45
C GLY A 53 4.91 -5.70 -3.85
N GLY A 54 3.97 -6.64 -3.91
CA GLY A 54 3.31 -7.06 -5.17
C GLY A 54 4.13 -8.03 -6.02
N LEU A 55 5.18 -7.55 -6.70
CA LEU A 55 5.92 -8.33 -7.71
C LEU A 55 7.35 -8.67 -7.25
N PRO A 56 7.88 -9.85 -7.62
CA PRO A 56 9.27 -10.22 -7.33
C PRO A 56 10.26 -9.23 -7.94
N HIS A 57 11.35 -8.91 -7.23
CA HIS A 57 12.41 -7.99 -7.67
C HIS A 57 13.31 -8.59 -8.77
N THR A 58 12.72 -9.07 -9.86
CA THR A 58 13.42 -9.56 -11.06
C THR A 58 13.27 -8.56 -12.22
N PRO A 59 14.08 -8.65 -13.29
CA PRO A 59 13.89 -7.84 -14.49
C PRO A 59 12.48 -7.98 -15.08
N GLU A 60 11.90 -9.18 -15.07
CA GLU A 60 10.54 -9.45 -15.53
C GLU A 60 9.50 -8.78 -14.63
N GLY A 61 9.71 -8.83 -13.31
CA GLY A 61 8.87 -8.13 -12.34
C GLY A 61 8.88 -6.62 -12.59
N TYR A 62 10.06 -6.03 -12.78
CA TYR A 62 10.21 -4.61 -13.10
C TYR A 62 9.54 -4.22 -14.41
N ARG A 63 9.78 -4.95 -15.52
CA ARG A 63 9.10 -4.70 -16.80
C ARG A 63 7.57 -4.79 -16.65
N THR A 64 7.09 -5.71 -15.81
CA THR A 64 5.65 -5.82 -15.49
C THR A 64 5.15 -4.60 -14.72
N VAL A 65 5.90 -4.09 -13.73
CA VAL A 65 5.57 -2.83 -13.04
C VAL A 65 5.49 -1.65 -14.01
N LYS A 66 6.46 -1.52 -14.93
CA LYS A 66 6.42 -0.46 -15.96
C LYS A 66 5.18 -0.57 -16.85
N LYS A 67 4.82 -1.78 -17.26
CA LYS A 67 3.60 -2.04 -18.05
C LYS A 67 2.33 -1.69 -17.28
N ILE A 68 2.24 -2.06 -16.00
CA ILE A 68 1.12 -1.69 -15.12
C ILE A 68 1.04 -0.16 -14.97
N GLY A 69 2.18 0.50 -14.80
CA GLY A 69 2.27 1.96 -14.65
C GLY A 69 1.71 2.74 -15.83
N MET A 70 1.69 2.17 -17.04
CA MET A 70 1.06 2.81 -18.21
C MET A 70 -0.46 3.00 -18.06
N ALA A 71 -1.12 2.25 -17.18
CA ALA A 71 -2.55 2.39 -16.88
C ALA A 71 -2.82 3.36 -15.71
N MET A 72 -1.78 3.89 -15.07
CA MET A 72 -1.95 4.87 -14.00
C MET A 72 -2.53 6.17 -14.55
N LYS A 73 -3.50 6.72 -13.81
CA LYS A 73 -4.01 8.07 -14.02
C LYS A 73 -3.44 9.01 -12.97
N ASP A 74 -3.61 10.31 -13.20
CA ASP A 74 -3.24 11.34 -12.24
C ASP A 74 -3.90 11.09 -10.86
N PRO A 75 -3.11 10.79 -9.81
CA PRO A 75 -3.58 10.57 -8.44
C PRO A 75 -4.39 11.73 -7.85
N LEU A 76 -4.18 12.95 -8.35
CA LEU A 76 -4.77 14.18 -7.82
C LEU A 76 -5.98 14.66 -8.62
N ASP A 77 -6.33 14.00 -9.72
CA ASP A 77 -7.46 14.39 -10.55
C ASP A 77 -8.80 14.00 -9.91
N VAL A 78 -9.39 14.97 -9.19
CA VAL A 78 -10.70 14.86 -8.53
C VAL A 78 -11.85 14.65 -9.54
N SER A 79 -11.68 14.98 -10.82
CA SER A 79 -12.71 14.74 -11.83
C SER A 79 -13.02 13.26 -12.01
N ARG A 80 -12.07 12.36 -11.67
CA ARG A 80 -12.24 10.90 -11.64
C ARG A 80 -13.32 10.42 -10.66
N ILE A 81 -13.58 11.20 -9.61
CA ILE A 81 -14.51 10.85 -8.53
C ILE A 81 -15.79 11.66 -8.59
N THR A 82 -15.74 12.87 -9.14
CA THR A 82 -16.86 13.82 -9.21
C THR A 82 -18.18 13.20 -9.72
N PRO A 83 -18.20 12.34 -10.76
CA PRO A 83 -19.44 11.71 -11.23
C PRO A 83 -20.17 10.81 -10.20
N TYR A 84 -19.46 10.37 -9.15
CA TYR A 84 -19.93 9.45 -8.12
C TYR A 84 -20.34 10.16 -6.82
N ILE A 85 -20.09 11.48 -6.73
CA ILE A 85 -20.51 12.28 -5.58
C ILE A 85 -22.05 12.39 -5.56
N GLY A 86 -22.64 12.17 -4.38
CA GLY A 86 -24.08 12.16 -4.15
C GLY A 86 -24.82 11.00 -4.82
N LYS A 87 -24.09 10.00 -5.36
CA LYS A 87 -24.68 8.79 -5.94
C LYS A 87 -24.89 7.72 -4.88
N LYS A 88 -25.60 6.66 -5.25
CA LYS A 88 -25.87 5.52 -4.37
C LYS A 88 -24.56 4.98 -3.78
N GLY A 89 -24.57 4.79 -2.47
CA GLY A 89 -23.42 4.31 -1.71
C GLY A 89 -22.42 5.41 -1.32
N ASP A 90 -22.54 6.65 -1.79
CA ASP A 90 -21.74 7.77 -1.30
C ASP A 90 -22.19 8.21 0.11
N LEU A 91 -21.27 8.75 0.90
CA LEU A 91 -21.50 9.22 2.27
C LEU A 91 -20.54 10.36 2.59
N ALA A 92 -21.04 11.60 2.63
CA ALA A 92 -20.25 12.75 3.07
C ALA A 92 -20.17 12.77 4.61
N SER A 93 -19.10 12.21 5.17
CA SER A 93 -18.90 12.11 6.62
C SER A 93 -17.86 13.09 7.14
N LEU A 94 -16.87 13.45 6.31
CA LEU A 94 -15.89 14.48 6.62
C LEU A 94 -16.48 15.86 6.36
N LYS A 95 -16.33 16.76 7.33
CA LYS A 95 -16.72 18.16 7.20
C LYS A 95 -15.60 19.03 7.74
N ASN A 96 -15.00 19.84 6.88
CA ASN A 96 -14.03 20.87 7.25
C ASN A 96 -12.70 20.30 7.77
N LEU A 97 -12.05 19.41 7.00
CA LEU A 97 -10.67 19.08 7.33
C LEU A 97 -9.81 20.36 7.21
N PRO A 98 -8.86 20.59 8.14
CA PRO A 98 -7.91 21.68 8.00
C PRO A 98 -7.07 21.44 6.74
N LYS A 99 -6.59 22.51 6.10
CA LYS A 99 -5.62 22.35 5.01
C LYS A 99 -4.30 21.82 5.59
N ARG A 100 -3.75 20.77 5.02
CA ARG A 100 -2.44 20.26 5.42
C ARG A 100 -1.37 21.31 5.18
N LEU A 101 -0.52 21.54 6.18
CA LEU A 101 0.52 22.57 6.13
C LEU A 101 1.75 22.10 5.35
N GLY A 102 2.36 23.01 4.58
CA GLY A 102 3.56 22.74 3.80
C GLY A 102 3.30 22.04 2.47
N SER A 103 4.37 21.57 1.83
CA SER A 103 4.28 20.83 0.56
C SER A 103 3.77 19.42 0.77
N LYS A 104 3.10 18.87 -0.24
CA LYS A 104 2.76 17.44 -0.31
C LYS A 104 4.03 16.58 -0.22
N PRO A 105 3.93 15.35 0.31
CA PRO A 105 5.04 14.44 0.27
C PRO A 105 5.29 13.95 -1.16
N SER A 106 6.48 13.42 -1.39
CA SER A 106 6.85 12.78 -2.64
C SER A 106 6.38 11.34 -2.61
N ILE A 107 5.71 10.91 -3.69
CA ILE A 107 5.26 9.54 -3.89
C ILE A 107 6.11 8.91 -5.00
N ALA A 108 6.52 7.66 -4.80
CA ALA A 108 7.33 6.95 -5.78
C ALA A 108 6.54 6.75 -7.09
N PRO A 109 7.17 6.86 -8.27
CA PRO A 109 6.48 6.83 -9.56
C PRO A 109 6.14 5.40 -10.04
N PHE A 110 5.78 4.51 -9.10
CA PHE A 110 5.46 3.11 -9.38
C PHE A 110 4.09 2.78 -8.81
N ALA A 111 3.29 2.02 -9.58
CA ALA A 111 1.97 1.59 -9.14
C ALA A 111 2.04 0.60 -7.97
N VAL A 112 3.06 -0.27 -7.95
CA VAL A 112 3.26 -1.30 -6.92
C VAL A 112 4.76 -1.50 -6.66
N PRO A 113 5.21 -1.44 -5.40
CA PRO A 113 4.47 -0.91 -4.26
C PRO A 113 4.23 0.60 -4.41
N HIS A 114 3.07 1.07 -3.93
CA HIS A 114 2.75 2.50 -3.88
C HIS A 114 3.26 3.09 -2.56
N ARG A 115 4.32 3.92 -2.61
CA ARG A 115 5.06 4.33 -1.41
C ARG A 115 5.27 5.84 -1.34
N GLN A 116 5.19 6.36 -0.11
CA GLN A 116 5.63 7.71 0.22
C GLN A 116 7.15 7.69 0.46
N THR A 117 7.91 8.60 -0.13
CA THR A 117 9.39 8.57 -0.09
C THR A 117 10.01 9.61 0.84
N ASN A 118 9.23 10.56 1.36
CA ASN A 118 9.67 11.55 2.35
C ASN A 118 8.56 11.88 3.35
N GLN A 119 8.84 12.78 4.30
CA GLN A 119 7.88 13.20 5.34
C GLN A 119 7.24 12.01 6.10
N HIS A 120 8.02 10.95 6.33
CA HIS A 120 7.58 9.82 7.13
C HIS A 120 7.38 10.25 8.58
N ASN A 121 6.43 9.61 9.26
CA ASN A 121 6.25 9.80 10.67
C ASN A 121 7.42 9.21 11.49
N THR A 122 7.64 9.79 12.67
CA THR A 122 8.56 9.22 13.65
C THR A 122 8.02 7.91 14.21
N GLU A 123 8.87 7.08 14.80
CA GLU A 123 8.44 5.83 15.46
C GLU A 123 7.37 6.08 16.52
N GLN A 124 7.50 7.18 17.28
CA GLN A 124 6.50 7.56 18.30
C GLN A 124 5.13 7.83 17.68
N ILE A 125 5.06 8.63 16.61
CA ILE A 125 3.78 8.92 15.94
C ILE A 125 3.24 7.68 15.23
N ARG A 126 4.11 6.83 14.67
CA ARG A 126 3.75 5.55 14.05
C ARG A 126 3.11 4.60 15.04
N LYS A 127 3.66 4.50 16.25
CA LYS A 127 3.07 3.68 17.31
C LYS A 127 1.67 4.18 17.65
N LYS A 128 1.51 5.50 17.86
CA LYS A 128 0.19 6.10 18.12
C LYS A 128 -0.79 5.89 16.97
N GLN A 129 -0.31 5.93 15.72
CA GLN A 129 -1.10 5.62 14.54
C GLN A 129 -1.60 4.17 14.53
N THR A 130 -0.76 3.20 14.90
CA THR A 130 -1.20 1.81 15.07
C THR A 130 -2.24 1.70 16.20
N GLU A 131 -2.00 2.37 17.34
CA GLU A 131 -2.93 2.39 18.47
C GLU A 131 -4.31 2.96 18.09
N LEU A 132 -4.40 3.91 17.14
CA LEU A 132 -5.69 4.39 16.61
C LEU A 132 -6.48 3.27 15.91
N PHE A 133 -5.82 2.48 15.06
CA PHE A 133 -6.48 1.37 14.37
C PHE A 133 -6.89 0.28 15.38
N ASP A 134 -6.03 -0.02 16.35
CA ASP A 134 -6.33 -0.99 17.41
C ASP A 134 -7.56 -0.55 18.21
N THR A 135 -7.59 0.71 18.65
CA THR A 135 -8.72 1.29 19.39
C THR A 135 -10.02 1.24 18.57
N ALA A 136 -9.95 1.53 17.26
CA ALA A 136 -11.11 1.46 16.39
C ALA A 136 -11.65 0.01 16.27
N VAL A 137 -10.76 -0.98 16.16
CA VAL A 137 -11.15 -2.39 16.10
C VAL A 137 -11.74 -2.87 17.43
N GLU A 138 -11.06 -2.60 18.54
CA GLU A 138 -11.52 -2.98 19.90
C GLU A 138 -12.87 -2.33 20.26
N GLY A 139 -13.03 -1.05 19.94
CA GLY A 139 -14.26 -0.29 20.16
C GLY A 139 -15.43 -0.66 19.24
N SER A 140 -15.19 -1.45 18.20
CA SER A 140 -16.23 -1.79 17.20
C SER A 140 -17.25 -2.83 17.69
N HIS A 141 -17.05 -3.42 18.87
CA HIS A 141 -17.86 -4.52 19.40
C HIS A 141 -17.98 -5.71 18.42
N GLY A 142 -16.87 -6.05 17.75
CA GLY A 142 -16.77 -7.19 16.83
C GLY A 142 -17.26 -6.90 15.40
N GLN A 143 -17.56 -5.64 15.07
CA GLN A 143 -17.91 -5.25 13.70
C GLN A 143 -16.68 -5.11 12.80
N LEU A 144 -15.51 -4.83 13.38
CA LEU A 144 -14.23 -4.75 12.69
C LEU A 144 -13.29 -5.87 13.15
N ILE A 145 -12.45 -6.34 12.23
CA ILE A 145 -11.44 -7.36 12.51
C ILE A 145 -10.14 -7.07 11.76
N TYR A 146 -9.02 -7.55 12.31
CA TYR A 146 -7.75 -7.60 11.59
C TYR A 146 -7.63 -8.87 10.76
N ARG A 147 -7.11 -8.71 9.53
CA ARG A 147 -6.63 -9.80 8.66
C ARG A 147 -5.41 -9.32 7.89
N ASN A 148 -4.69 -10.22 7.23
CA ASN A 148 -3.71 -9.78 6.23
C ASN A 148 -4.44 -9.01 5.11
N SER A 149 -3.93 -7.84 4.77
CA SER A 149 -4.45 -7.00 3.69
C SER A 149 -4.57 -7.83 2.40
N TYR A 150 -5.70 -7.72 1.72
CA TYR A 150 -5.94 -8.37 0.45
C TYR A 150 -5.10 -7.72 -0.65
N LEU A 151 -4.99 -6.39 -0.60
CA LEU A 151 -4.31 -5.58 -1.62
C LEU A 151 -2.78 -5.58 -1.44
N GLU A 152 -2.29 -5.40 -0.21
CA GLU A 152 -0.85 -5.32 0.09
C GLU A 152 -0.23 -6.70 0.43
N LYS A 153 -1.04 -7.66 0.91
CA LYS A 153 -0.65 -9.04 1.28
C LYS A 153 0.37 -9.22 2.40
N HIS A 154 1.09 -8.15 2.77
CA HIS A 154 2.20 -8.20 3.72
C HIS A 154 1.96 -7.37 4.98
N SER A 155 0.88 -6.60 5.04
CA SER A 155 0.52 -5.76 6.20
C SER A 155 -0.85 -6.16 6.75
N PRO A 156 -1.07 -6.07 8.07
CA PRO A 156 -2.40 -6.22 8.64
C PRO A 156 -3.29 -5.06 8.17
N GLY A 157 -4.48 -5.40 7.69
CA GLY A 157 -5.54 -4.45 7.36
C GLY A 157 -6.74 -4.64 8.28
N ILE A 158 -7.54 -3.59 8.39
CA ILE A 158 -8.83 -3.63 9.07
C ILE A 158 -9.95 -3.95 8.06
N PHE A 159 -10.86 -4.82 8.47
CA PHE A 159 -11.93 -5.34 7.63
C PHE A 159 -13.27 -5.26 8.36
N LEU A 160 -14.37 -5.17 7.61
CA LEU A 160 -15.68 -5.48 8.17
C LEU A 160 -15.77 -6.98 8.48
N ALA A 161 -16.26 -7.31 9.67
CA ALA A 161 -16.45 -8.70 10.10
C ALA A 161 -17.56 -9.40 9.31
N ASP A 162 -18.63 -8.67 8.97
CA ASP A 162 -19.80 -9.15 8.24
C ASP A 162 -20.01 -8.33 6.95
N PRO A 163 -19.42 -8.75 5.82
CA PRO A 163 -19.52 -8.04 4.54
C PRO A 163 -20.97 -7.86 4.04
N ALA A 164 -21.90 -8.71 4.46
CA ALA A 164 -23.31 -8.63 4.04
C ALA A 164 -24.02 -7.40 4.61
N LYS A 165 -23.50 -6.83 5.70
CA LYS A 165 -24.01 -5.61 6.33
C LYS A 165 -23.33 -4.32 5.87
N GLY A 166 -22.27 -4.45 5.07
CA GLY A 166 -21.50 -3.31 4.59
C GLY A 166 -22.12 -2.61 3.38
N ASN A 167 -21.40 -1.60 2.90
CA ASN A 167 -21.74 -0.83 1.71
C ASN A 167 -21.54 -1.65 0.43
N GLN A 168 -22.62 -2.25 -0.06
CA GLN A 168 -22.60 -3.17 -1.20
C GLN A 168 -22.04 -2.58 -2.50
N THR A 169 -21.86 -1.25 -2.59
CA THR A 169 -21.18 -0.61 -3.73
C THR A 169 -19.66 -0.80 -3.74
N VAL A 170 -19.06 -1.19 -2.61
CA VAL A 170 -17.61 -1.31 -2.45
C VAL A 170 -17.13 -2.61 -1.83
N VAL A 171 -17.92 -3.24 -0.93
CA VAL A 171 -17.44 -4.42 -0.17
C VAL A 171 -16.98 -5.57 -1.05
N GLY A 172 -17.65 -5.78 -2.19
CA GLY A 172 -17.29 -6.83 -3.14
C GLY A 172 -15.93 -6.62 -3.80
N ILE A 173 -15.60 -5.36 -4.13
CA ILE A 173 -14.31 -5.00 -4.77
C ILE A 173 -13.20 -4.94 -3.73
N SER A 174 -13.48 -4.44 -2.53
CA SER A 174 -12.50 -4.33 -1.46
C SER A 174 -12.28 -5.62 -0.68
N HIS A 175 -13.06 -6.67 -0.94
CA HIS A 175 -13.10 -7.87 -0.10
C HIS A 175 -13.32 -7.56 1.39
N ALA A 176 -14.16 -6.55 1.65
CA ALA A 176 -14.41 -5.97 2.96
C ALA A 176 -13.21 -5.31 3.66
N GLU A 177 -12.07 -5.15 2.97
CA GLU A 177 -10.96 -4.34 3.47
C GLU A 177 -11.39 -2.87 3.51
N ILE A 178 -11.12 -2.21 4.63
CA ILE A 178 -11.34 -0.77 4.82
C ILE A 178 -10.03 -0.04 4.56
N GLY A 179 -8.92 -0.62 5.04
CA GLY A 179 -7.60 -0.09 4.81
C GLY A 179 -6.52 -0.71 5.69
N HIS A 180 -5.29 -0.25 5.51
CA HIS A 180 -4.11 -0.72 6.22
C HIS A 180 -3.04 0.37 6.31
N ILE A 181 -2.06 0.15 7.21
CA ILE A 181 -0.90 1.03 7.41
C ILE A 181 0.32 0.41 6.73
N HIS A 182 1.11 1.22 6.04
CA HIS A 182 2.43 0.83 5.56
C HIS A 182 3.45 0.89 6.70
N ALA A 183 4.01 -0.26 7.06
CA ALA A 183 4.97 -0.36 8.17
C ALA A 183 6.22 0.52 7.99
N PHE A 184 6.67 0.74 6.75
CA PHE A 184 7.94 1.42 6.44
C PHE A 184 7.84 2.95 6.36
N ASP A 185 6.82 3.49 5.70
CA ASP A 185 6.70 4.94 5.50
C ASP A 185 5.59 5.59 6.36
N GLY A 186 4.74 4.80 7.01
CA GLY A 186 3.65 5.25 7.87
C GLY A 186 2.49 5.90 7.10
N SER A 187 2.52 5.90 5.76
CA SER A 187 1.34 6.20 4.95
C SER A 187 0.33 5.05 5.06
N MET A 188 -0.91 5.30 4.64
CA MET A 188 -1.98 4.32 4.73
C MET A 188 -2.69 4.20 3.41
N HIS A 189 -3.21 3.01 3.15
CA HIS A 189 -4.21 2.84 2.12
C HIS A 189 -5.58 2.70 2.76
N LEU A 190 -6.50 3.60 2.39
CA LEU A 190 -7.89 3.58 2.87
C LEU A 190 -8.86 3.62 1.69
N ILE A 191 -10.04 3.08 1.90
CA ILE A 191 -11.19 3.20 1.00
C ILE A 191 -12.24 4.08 1.69
N ILE A 192 -12.45 5.28 1.15
CA ILE A 192 -13.43 6.25 1.68
C ILE A 192 -14.48 6.60 0.62
N SER A 193 -15.48 7.39 1.00
CA SER A 193 -16.56 7.74 0.07
C SER A 193 -16.10 8.67 -1.05
N PRO A 194 -16.79 8.73 -2.20
CA PRO A 194 -16.53 9.73 -3.23
C PRO A 194 -16.50 11.17 -2.69
N SER A 195 -17.45 11.55 -1.83
CA SER A 195 -17.50 12.88 -1.21
C SER A 195 -16.28 13.15 -0.33
N ASP A 196 -15.91 12.19 0.54
CA ASP A 196 -14.80 12.34 1.48
C ASP A 196 -13.44 12.29 0.77
N THR A 197 -13.33 11.52 -0.32
CA THR A 197 -12.15 11.48 -1.20
C THR A 197 -11.83 12.86 -1.75
N LYS A 198 -12.85 13.58 -2.24
CA LYS A 198 -12.68 14.94 -2.74
C LYS A 198 -12.16 15.88 -1.64
N GLU A 199 -12.74 15.82 -0.44
CA GLU A 199 -12.30 16.64 0.70
C GLU A 199 -10.84 16.34 1.07
N VAL A 200 -10.45 15.07 1.15
CA VAL A 200 -9.07 14.66 1.48
C VAL A 200 -8.06 15.19 0.46
N ILE A 201 -8.36 15.10 -0.84
CA ILE A 201 -7.47 15.59 -1.91
C ILE A 201 -7.39 17.12 -1.87
N ASP A 202 -8.52 17.81 -1.80
CA ASP A 202 -8.60 19.28 -1.80
C ASP A 202 -7.85 19.89 -0.62
N LYS A 203 -7.87 19.21 0.53
CA LYS A 203 -7.18 19.63 1.76
C LYS A 203 -5.74 19.14 1.85
N GLY A 204 -5.28 18.31 0.91
CA GLY A 204 -3.89 17.89 0.78
C GLY A 204 -3.46 16.76 1.72
N TRP A 205 -4.40 15.91 2.15
CA TRP A 205 -4.15 14.81 3.08
C TRP A 205 -3.86 13.46 2.40
N GLY A 206 -4.13 13.35 1.10
CA GLY A 206 -3.87 12.14 0.34
C GLY A 206 -4.08 12.30 -1.16
N GLU A 207 -3.89 11.21 -1.87
CA GLU A 207 -4.08 11.10 -3.33
C GLU A 207 -4.63 9.73 -3.70
N LEU A 208 -5.40 9.64 -4.79
CA LEU A 208 -5.92 8.36 -5.27
C LEU A 208 -4.76 7.43 -5.64
N HIS A 209 -4.96 6.12 -5.47
CA HIS A 209 -4.06 5.18 -6.12
C HIS A 209 -4.13 5.38 -7.65
N GLY A 210 -2.98 5.36 -8.35
CA GLY A 210 -2.92 5.60 -9.79
C GLY A 210 -3.80 4.62 -10.61
N LEU A 211 -3.99 3.40 -10.08
CA LEU A 211 -4.86 2.37 -10.66
C LEU A 211 -6.32 2.37 -10.14
N ALA A 212 -6.71 3.30 -9.27
CA ALA A 212 -8.07 3.38 -8.70
C ALA A 212 -9.09 3.86 -9.75
N ASN A 213 -9.44 2.97 -10.68
CA ASN A 213 -10.36 3.26 -11.78
C ASN A 213 -11.77 2.70 -11.54
N GLY A 214 -11.96 1.92 -10.46
CA GLY A 214 -13.23 1.26 -10.15
C GLY A 214 -13.53 0.06 -11.06
N GLU A 215 -12.48 -0.61 -11.52
CA GLU A 215 -12.53 -1.92 -12.15
C GLU A 215 -12.44 -3.00 -11.05
N ASP A 216 -12.72 -4.27 -11.40
CA ASP A 216 -12.92 -5.41 -10.48
C ASP A 216 -11.82 -5.65 -9.45
N LYS A 217 -10.64 -5.03 -9.57
CA LYS A 217 -9.47 -5.28 -8.71
C LYS A 217 -9.10 -4.13 -7.77
N VAL A 218 -9.55 -2.90 -8.05
CA VAL A 218 -9.17 -1.72 -7.24
C VAL A 218 -10.36 -0.77 -7.15
N ALA A 219 -10.86 -0.57 -5.93
CA ALA A 219 -11.95 0.35 -5.66
C ALA A 219 -11.60 1.76 -6.17
N ARG A 220 -12.58 2.47 -6.72
CA ARG A 220 -12.36 3.78 -7.35
C ARG A 220 -11.85 4.84 -6.36
N THR A 221 -12.23 4.71 -5.10
CA THR A 221 -11.82 5.60 -4.00
C THR A 221 -10.69 5.03 -3.16
N TYR A 222 -10.03 3.97 -3.64
CA TYR A 222 -8.82 3.46 -3.01
C TYR A 222 -7.72 4.52 -3.11
N MET A 223 -7.28 5.03 -1.97
CA MET A 223 -6.38 6.18 -1.92
C MET A 223 -5.26 5.98 -0.91
N LEU A 224 -4.16 6.67 -1.15
CA LEU A 224 -3.05 6.80 -0.21
C LEU A 224 -3.30 8.02 0.67
N ILE A 225 -3.42 7.80 1.98
CA ILE A 225 -3.39 8.84 2.99
C ILE A 225 -1.95 9.02 3.44
N TYR A 226 -1.49 10.26 3.43
CA TYR A 226 -0.11 10.57 3.76
C TYR A 226 0.19 10.30 5.24
N SER A 227 1.46 9.97 5.53
CA SER A 227 1.90 9.70 6.89
C SER A 227 1.73 10.94 7.79
N PRO A 228 1.09 10.82 8.98
CA PRO A 228 0.90 11.94 9.90
C PRO A 228 2.23 12.31 10.57
N ARG A 229 2.67 13.57 10.43
CA ARG A 229 3.99 14.00 10.93
C ARG A 229 4.02 14.27 12.44
N ASP A 230 2.88 14.61 13.01
CA ASP A 230 2.71 15.00 14.41
C ASP A 230 1.32 14.61 14.92
N GLU A 231 1.03 14.94 16.18
CA GLU A 231 -0.25 14.61 16.83
C GLU A 231 -1.45 15.35 16.22
N ASN A 232 -1.26 16.54 15.67
CA ASN A 232 -2.33 17.29 15.01
C ASN A 232 -2.71 16.62 13.69
N GLU A 233 -1.71 16.21 12.91
CA GLU A 233 -1.95 15.41 11.70
C GLU A 233 -2.56 14.05 12.04
N LEU A 234 -2.13 13.43 13.13
CA LEU A 234 -2.68 12.16 13.60
C LEU A 234 -4.17 12.28 13.96
N ALA A 235 -4.60 13.39 14.57
CA ALA A 235 -6.01 13.66 14.83
C ALA A 235 -6.84 13.82 13.54
N VAL A 236 -6.24 14.32 12.46
CA VAL A 236 -6.88 14.35 11.13
C VAL A 236 -6.93 12.96 10.52
N THR A 237 -5.84 12.18 10.62
CA THR A 237 -5.82 10.77 10.22
C THR A 237 -6.93 9.97 10.90
N ASN A 238 -7.18 10.19 12.20
CA ASN A 238 -8.28 9.53 12.92
C ASN A 238 -9.65 9.86 12.33
N GLN A 239 -9.90 11.12 11.96
CA GLN A 239 -11.16 11.52 11.32
C GLN A 239 -11.34 10.83 9.95
N ILE A 240 -10.27 10.70 9.17
CA ILE A 240 -10.30 10.01 7.88
C ILE A 240 -10.51 8.50 8.05
N LEU A 241 -9.90 7.89 9.08
CA LEU A 241 -10.14 6.49 9.43
C LEU A 241 -11.61 6.25 9.82
N ASP A 242 -12.16 7.10 10.68
CA ASP A 242 -13.58 7.04 11.06
C ASP A 242 -14.50 7.17 9.84
N ALA A 243 -14.15 8.04 8.89
CA ALA A 243 -14.87 8.19 7.63
C ALA A 243 -14.82 6.92 6.77
N ALA A 244 -13.65 6.27 6.68
CA ALA A 244 -13.47 4.99 5.99
C ALA A 244 -14.35 3.88 6.60
N ILE A 245 -14.34 3.78 7.93
CA ILE A 245 -15.14 2.81 8.68
C ILE A 245 -16.63 3.05 8.46
N LYS A 246 -17.09 4.31 8.57
CA LYS A 246 -18.49 4.68 8.33
C LYS A 246 -18.91 4.37 6.89
N TYR A 247 -18.10 4.75 5.91
CA TYR A 247 -18.37 4.50 4.50
C TYR A 247 -18.51 3.00 4.19
N SER A 248 -17.61 2.19 4.75
CA SER A 248 -17.60 0.74 4.54
C SER A 248 -18.77 0.07 5.27
N SER A 249 -19.11 0.55 6.46
CA SER A 249 -20.21 0.03 7.28
C SER A 249 -21.59 0.54 6.84
N TYR A 250 -21.68 1.50 5.92
CA TYR A 250 -22.94 2.13 5.51
C TYR A 250 -23.75 1.20 4.60
N PRO A 251 -24.84 0.58 5.07
CA PRO A 251 -25.63 -0.29 4.22
C PRO A 251 -26.39 0.58 3.23
N ALA A 252 -25.93 0.61 1.98
CA ALA A 252 -26.57 1.34 0.88
C ALA A 252 -27.87 0.63 0.44
N HIS A 253 -28.79 0.38 1.37
CA HIS A 253 -30.16 -0.04 1.10
C HIS A 253 -31.05 1.20 0.97
N GLN A 254 -30.86 1.91 -0.15
CA GLN A 254 -31.85 2.70 -0.90
C GLN A 254 -31.17 3.20 -2.17
#